data_AF-A0A1H6V142-F1
#
_entry.id   AF-A0A1H6V142-F1
#
_cell.length_a   1.000
_cell.length_b   1.000
_cell.length_c   1.000
_cell.angle_alpha   90.00
_cell.angle_beta   90.00
_cell.angle_gamma   90.00
#
_symmetry.space_group_name_H-M   'P 1'
#
loop_
_entity.id
_entity.type
_entity.pdbx_description
1 polymer ?
#
loop_
_entity_poly.entity_id
_entity_poly.type
_entity_poly.pdbx_seq_one_letter_code
_entity_poly.pdbx_strand_id
1 'polypeptide(L)'
;MSIVSNNIKYLRRLNGLTQEQFARKIAIKRSLLGAYEEARANPNLTNLKNMAAAFGVSVDNLLKNDLRRLRETPEMSLPLTTSRQMTVSHSGMPQPTPTRTPGYTEPQPLSKIIETYQQPEQPLRQVSRQISLKPVSGETHQPTSHYNPSGAPQQEVFQQPATRQPAAPQHPAPQPVAPHQATPQPVASQPTTGIPTFNNQFQNPQFNAAVEQPAQHFPTIQWVARNKQAEYIANFQNPGYLNSLPLFQLPNLPSGYYRAFESGEDFTYPGSILVGTFIRNWYDIKDGMQYVFLLRNHGLIYRTVFNQVKTVGILLLTSDNAEIAELEIPLQDVLEVWEVKAFVSVQMPVPQPSLERVAQLVDELQMELSQYRQ
;
A
#
# COMPACT_ATOMS: atom_id res chain seq x y z
N MET A 1 13.05 -16.86 21.42
CA MET A 1 12.18 -15.66 21.40
C MET A 1 10.84 -16.05 21.97
N SER A 2 10.17 -15.18 22.74
CA SER A 2 8.82 -15.47 23.24
C SER A 2 7.78 -15.45 22.11
N ILE A 3 6.77 -16.31 22.19
CA ILE A 3 5.62 -16.31 21.28
C ILE A 3 4.92 -14.93 21.27
N VAL A 4 4.82 -14.30 22.45
CA VAL A 4 4.25 -12.98 22.64
C VAL A 4 5.06 -11.90 21.89
N SER A 5 6.39 -11.95 21.96
CA SER A 5 7.28 -11.04 21.24
C SER A 5 7.13 -11.17 19.72
N ASN A 6 7.05 -12.40 19.22
CA ASN A 6 6.81 -12.68 17.81
C ASN A 6 5.43 -12.17 17.37
N ASN A 7 4.39 -12.40 18.17
CA ASN A 7 3.02 -11.94 17.91
C ASN A 7 2.93 -10.40 17.87
N ILE A 8 3.53 -9.69 18.84
CA ILE A 8 3.57 -8.21 18.85
C ILE A 8 4.26 -7.67 17.59
N LYS A 9 5.43 -8.23 17.25
CA LYS A 9 6.21 -7.85 16.06
C LYS A 9 5.47 -8.17 14.76
N TYR A 10 4.68 -9.24 14.73
CA TYR A 10 3.81 -9.61 13.61
C TYR A 10 2.63 -8.63 13.48
N LEU A 11 1.85 -8.40 14.54
CA LEU A 11 0.73 -7.44 14.57
C LEU A 11 1.17 -6.05 14.11
N ARG A 12 2.35 -5.59 14.57
CA ARG A 12 2.91 -4.30 14.14
C ARG A 12 3.19 -4.27 12.64
N ARG A 13 3.92 -5.27 12.12
CA ARG A 13 4.29 -5.36 10.70
C ARG A 13 3.06 -5.49 9.79
N LEU A 14 2.07 -6.27 10.22
CA LEU A 14 0.79 -6.46 9.52
C LEU A 14 0.03 -5.13 9.33
N ASN A 15 0.08 -4.24 10.33
CA ASN A 15 -0.58 -2.94 10.28
C ASN A 15 0.31 -1.84 9.67
N GLY A 16 1.47 -2.17 9.09
CA GLY A 16 2.43 -1.21 8.51
C GLY A 16 3.10 -0.25 9.51
N LEU A 17 2.90 -0.43 10.82
CA LEU A 17 3.26 0.57 11.83
C LEU A 17 4.77 0.56 12.17
N THR A 18 5.36 1.73 12.33
CA THR A 18 6.66 1.89 12.99
C THR A 18 6.55 1.52 14.49
N GLN A 19 7.67 1.17 15.13
CA GLN A 19 7.69 0.93 16.59
C GLN A 19 7.17 2.14 17.38
N GLU A 20 7.47 3.34 16.89
CA GLU A 20 7.01 4.60 17.49
C GLU A 20 5.49 4.77 17.39
N GLN A 21 4.90 4.59 16.19
CA GLN A 21 3.44 4.67 16.01
C GLN A 21 2.69 3.59 16.80
N PHE A 22 3.19 2.35 16.81
CA PHE A 22 2.58 1.24 17.55
C PHE A 22 2.62 1.49 19.06
N ALA A 23 3.75 1.96 19.59
CA ALA A 23 3.89 2.29 21.00
C ALA A 23 2.92 3.41 21.42
N ARG A 24 2.77 4.46 20.59
CA ARG A 24 1.75 5.50 20.79
C ARG A 24 0.33 4.95 20.75
N LYS A 25 -0.01 4.05 19.80
CA LYS A 25 -1.36 3.45 19.68
C LYS A 25 -1.79 2.68 20.93
N ILE A 26 -0.86 2.07 21.66
CA ILE A 26 -1.15 1.29 22.89
C ILE A 26 -0.78 2.01 24.20
N ALA A 27 -0.44 3.30 24.11
CA ALA A 27 -0.05 4.19 25.21
C ALA A 27 1.19 3.74 26.01
N ILE A 28 2.25 3.28 25.34
CA ILE A 28 3.55 2.96 25.97
C ILE A 28 4.73 3.71 25.32
N LYS A 29 5.89 3.74 26.00
CA LYS A 29 7.13 4.29 25.45
C LYS A 29 7.72 3.37 24.35
N ARG A 30 8.23 3.94 23.26
CA ARG A 30 8.86 3.20 22.14
C ARG A 30 10.06 2.34 22.52
N SER A 31 10.79 2.70 23.58
CA SER A 31 11.84 1.86 24.16
C SER A 31 11.28 0.57 24.80
N LEU A 32 10.15 0.67 25.51
CA LEU A 32 9.48 -0.46 26.14
C LEU A 32 8.89 -1.42 25.09
N LEU A 33 8.33 -0.90 23.98
CA LEU A 33 7.91 -1.75 22.87
C LEU A 33 9.09 -2.50 22.23
N GLY A 34 10.24 -1.84 22.03
CA GLY A 34 11.45 -2.48 21.53
C GLY A 34 11.86 -3.67 22.40
N ALA A 35 11.89 -3.48 23.72
CA ALA A 35 12.18 -4.55 24.67
C ALA A 35 11.16 -5.72 24.61
N TYR A 36 9.88 -5.45 24.32
CA TYR A 36 8.88 -6.49 24.10
C TYR A 36 9.08 -7.26 22.78
N GLU A 37 9.39 -6.59 21.67
CA GLU A 37 9.65 -7.24 20.37
C GLU A 37 10.96 -8.05 20.35
N GLU A 38 11.93 -7.67 21.18
CA GLU A 38 13.24 -8.31 21.31
C GLU A 38 13.25 -9.42 22.38
N ALA A 39 12.12 -9.67 23.05
CA ALA A 39 11.98 -10.59 24.19
C ALA A 39 12.91 -10.27 25.39
N ARG A 40 13.33 -8.99 25.52
CA ARG A 40 14.11 -8.46 26.64
C ARG A 40 13.23 -8.11 27.86
N ALA A 41 11.93 -7.91 27.64
CA ALA A 41 10.93 -7.71 28.69
C ALA A 41 9.60 -8.39 28.33
N ASN A 42 8.82 -8.75 29.34
CA ASN A 42 7.45 -9.27 29.17
C ASN A 42 6.41 -8.15 29.35
N PRO A 43 5.33 -8.13 28.53
CA PRO A 43 4.27 -7.13 28.68
C PRO A 43 3.36 -7.44 29.88
N ASN A 44 3.03 -6.40 30.65
CA ASN A 44 2.04 -6.47 31.73
C ASN A 44 0.62 -6.72 31.16
N LEU A 45 -0.28 -7.30 31.96
CA LEU A 45 -1.68 -7.58 31.60
C LEU A 45 -2.42 -6.34 31.07
N THR A 46 -2.14 -5.14 31.61
CA THR A 46 -2.70 -3.88 31.07
C THR A 46 -2.23 -3.62 29.65
N ASN A 47 -0.94 -3.79 29.36
CA ASN A 47 -0.37 -3.59 28.03
C ASN A 47 -0.86 -4.67 27.05
N LEU A 48 -1.02 -5.91 27.52
CA LEU A 48 -1.66 -7.00 26.77
C LEU A 48 -3.12 -6.69 26.43
N LYS A 49 -3.91 -6.13 27.36
CA LYS A 49 -5.28 -5.68 27.11
C LYS A 49 -5.34 -4.50 26.12
N ASN A 50 -4.42 -3.54 26.24
CA ASN A 50 -4.32 -2.42 25.27
C ASN A 50 -3.96 -2.92 23.87
N MET A 51 -3.03 -3.88 23.75
CA MET A 51 -2.68 -4.51 22.46
C MET A 51 -3.85 -5.33 21.90
N ALA A 52 -4.52 -6.13 22.73
CA ALA A 52 -5.72 -6.87 22.37
C ALA A 52 -6.80 -5.96 21.76
N ALA A 53 -7.16 -4.89 22.48
CA ALA A 53 -8.14 -3.89 22.02
C ALA A 53 -7.69 -3.15 20.75
N ALA A 54 -6.41 -2.77 20.65
CA ALA A 54 -5.88 -2.01 19.50
C ALA A 54 -5.79 -2.80 18.19
N PHE A 55 -5.94 -4.13 18.22
CA PHE A 55 -5.85 -5.01 17.05
C PHE A 55 -6.98 -6.05 16.93
N GLY A 56 -8.01 -5.99 17.80
CA GLY A 56 -9.18 -6.88 17.73
C GLY A 56 -8.89 -8.35 18.06
N VAL A 57 -7.81 -8.65 18.79
CA VAL A 57 -7.41 -10.03 19.17
C VAL A 57 -7.62 -10.27 20.66
N SER A 58 -7.92 -11.50 21.07
CA SER A 58 -8.03 -11.82 22.51
C SER A 58 -6.64 -11.95 23.16
N VAL A 59 -6.55 -11.62 24.46
CA VAL A 59 -5.30 -11.74 25.24
C VAL A 59 -4.81 -13.20 25.26
N ASP A 60 -5.72 -14.16 25.42
CA ASP A 60 -5.39 -15.59 25.35
C ASP A 60 -4.77 -16.00 24.02
N ASN A 61 -5.30 -15.51 22.89
CA ASN A 61 -4.74 -15.81 21.58
C ASN A 61 -3.34 -15.20 21.43
N LEU A 62 -3.16 -13.94 21.85
CA LEU A 62 -1.88 -13.23 21.87
C LEU A 62 -0.80 -13.92 22.73
N LEU A 63 -1.20 -14.69 23.74
CA LEU A 63 -0.31 -15.43 24.65
C LEU A 63 -0.07 -16.91 24.26
N LYS A 64 -1.09 -17.60 23.76
CA LYS A 64 -1.08 -19.07 23.59
C LYS A 64 -0.83 -19.51 22.14
N ASN A 65 -1.27 -18.72 21.17
CA ASN A 65 -1.25 -19.10 19.75
C ASN A 65 -0.23 -18.29 18.96
N ASP A 66 0.25 -18.84 17.85
CA ASP A 66 1.13 -18.12 16.93
C ASP A 66 0.28 -17.40 15.86
N LEU A 67 0.12 -16.08 15.99
CA LEU A 67 -0.69 -15.27 15.08
C LEU A 67 -0.16 -15.26 13.64
N ARG A 68 1.08 -15.74 13.41
CA ARG A 68 1.65 -15.95 12.07
C ARG A 68 1.03 -17.14 11.35
N ARG A 69 0.42 -18.09 12.06
CA ARG A 69 -0.13 -19.36 11.52
C ARG A 69 -1.66 -19.39 11.50
N LEU A 70 -2.32 -18.62 12.35
CA LEU A 70 -3.79 -18.51 12.46
C LEU A 70 -4.51 -17.83 11.28
N ARG A 71 -3.91 -17.80 10.09
CA ARG A 71 -4.52 -17.22 8.87
C ARG A 71 -4.60 -18.19 7.70
N GLU A 72 -4.25 -19.46 7.91
CA GLU A 72 -4.43 -20.55 6.95
C GLU A 72 -5.80 -21.24 7.07
N THR A 73 -6.66 -20.80 8.01
CA THR A 73 -8.04 -21.29 8.21
C THR A 73 -9.00 -20.14 8.53
N PRO A 74 -9.89 -19.72 7.61
CA PRO A 74 -10.85 -18.63 7.82
C PRO A 74 -12.18 -19.14 8.42
N GLU A 75 -12.12 -19.85 9.54
CA GLU A 75 -13.30 -20.40 10.23
C GLU A 75 -13.06 -20.45 11.75
N MET A 76 -13.68 -19.53 12.49
CA MET A 76 -14.26 -19.78 13.81
C MET A 76 -15.09 -18.58 14.25
N SER A 77 -16.41 -18.64 14.04
CA SER A 77 -17.32 -17.75 14.75
C SER A 77 -17.31 -18.08 16.26
N LEU A 78 -17.14 -17.07 17.12
CA LEU A 78 -17.24 -17.24 18.56
C LEU A 78 -18.70 -17.01 19.00
N PRO A 79 -19.44 -18.03 19.48
CA PRO A 79 -20.79 -17.84 19.96
C PRO A 79 -20.79 -17.15 21.32
N LEU A 80 -20.85 -15.81 21.32
CA LEU A 80 -21.27 -15.06 22.50
C LEU A 80 -22.79 -15.00 22.54
N THR A 81 -23.34 -15.24 23.73
CA THR A 81 -24.77 -15.30 24.08
C THR A 81 -25.55 -16.54 23.62
N THR A 82 -25.56 -17.56 24.48
CA THR A 82 -26.76 -18.40 24.71
C THR A 82 -27.04 -18.39 26.20
N SER A 83 -28.09 -17.67 26.61
CA SER A 83 -28.57 -17.69 27.99
C SER A 83 -29.07 -19.08 28.37
N ARG A 84 -28.70 -19.58 29.55
CA ARG A 84 -29.33 -20.78 30.11
C ARG A 84 -30.82 -20.52 30.35
N GLN A 85 -31.67 -21.35 29.77
CA GLN A 85 -32.98 -21.67 30.33
C GLN A 85 -33.07 -23.20 30.45
N MET A 86 -33.70 -23.69 31.52
CA MET A 86 -33.89 -25.11 31.74
C MET A 86 -35.27 -25.53 31.23
N THR A 87 -35.34 -26.63 30.51
CA THR A 87 -36.59 -27.35 30.23
C THR A 87 -36.44 -28.81 30.61
N VAL A 88 -37.54 -29.40 31.08
CA VAL A 88 -37.61 -30.80 31.51
C VAL A 88 -37.92 -31.69 30.31
N SER A 89 -37.53 -32.96 30.40
CA SER A 89 -37.79 -34.03 29.43
C SER A 89 -39.22 -34.08 28.91
N HIS A 90 -39.42 -34.55 27.67
CA HIS A 90 -40.20 -35.76 27.40
C HIS A 90 -39.88 -36.33 26.00
N SER A 91 -40.21 -37.60 25.79
CA SER A 91 -39.80 -38.43 24.65
C SER A 91 -40.94 -38.70 23.66
N GLY A 92 -40.65 -38.71 22.35
CA GLY A 92 -41.60 -39.13 21.31
C GLY A 92 -40.92 -39.42 19.97
N MET A 93 -41.38 -40.47 19.27
CA MET A 93 -40.94 -40.86 17.91
C MET A 93 -41.80 -40.21 16.81
N PRO A 94 -41.34 -40.15 15.54
CA PRO A 94 -41.92 -39.28 14.51
C PRO A 94 -43.11 -39.89 13.74
N GLN A 95 -43.88 -39.01 13.08
CA GLN A 95 -44.90 -39.35 12.09
C GLN A 95 -44.90 -38.30 10.94
N PRO A 96 -45.11 -38.66 9.66
CA PRO A 96 -44.83 -37.76 8.52
C PRO A 96 -46.08 -37.15 7.84
N THR A 97 -45.82 -36.12 7.00
CA THR A 97 -46.73 -35.45 6.03
C THR A 97 -47.84 -34.55 6.64
N PRO A 98 -48.41 -33.57 5.89
CA PRO A 98 -48.19 -33.23 4.47
C PRO A 98 -47.68 -31.80 4.18
N THR A 99 -47.47 -31.52 2.90
CA THR A 99 -47.02 -30.25 2.30
C THR A 99 -47.93 -29.05 2.64
N ARG A 100 -47.33 -27.88 2.90
CA ARG A 100 -48.05 -26.59 2.98
C ARG A 100 -47.35 -25.53 2.12
N THR A 101 -48.12 -24.81 1.31
CA THR A 101 -47.64 -23.71 0.49
C THR A 101 -47.28 -22.47 1.34
N PRO A 102 -46.23 -21.71 0.99
CA PRO A 102 -45.94 -20.44 1.62
C PRO A 102 -46.94 -19.37 1.16
N GLY A 103 -47.73 -18.84 2.08
CA GLY A 103 -48.60 -17.69 1.82
C GLY A 103 -47.80 -16.39 1.95
N TYR A 104 -47.94 -15.49 0.97
CA TYR A 104 -47.44 -14.12 1.08
C TYR A 104 -48.16 -13.38 2.23
N THR A 105 -47.40 -12.79 3.15
CA THR A 105 -47.92 -11.82 4.13
C THR A 105 -47.60 -10.41 3.67
N GLU A 106 -48.64 -9.58 3.55
CA GLU A 106 -48.58 -8.19 3.10
C GLU A 106 -47.78 -7.30 4.06
N PRO A 107 -46.91 -6.39 3.57
CA PRO A 107 -46.08 -5.54 4.42
C PRO A 107 -46.93 -4.51 5.20
N GLN A 108 -46.60 -4.29 6.48
CA GLN A 108 -47.28 -3.30 7.32
C GLN A 108 -47.03 -1.86 6.82
N PRO A 109 -48.03 -0.95 6.91
CA PRO A 109 -47.89 0.43 6.47
C PRO A 109 -46.90 1.22 7.33
N LEU A 110 -46.23 2.20 6.70
CA LEU A 110 -45.12 2.97 7.27
C LEU A 110 -45.45 3.78 8.54
N SER A 111 -46.73 4.03 8.81
CA SER A 111 -47.21 4.87 9.93
C SER A 111 -46.73 4.38 11.30
N LYS A 112 -46.73 3.05 11.55
CA LYS A 112 -46.23 2.46 12.81
C LYS A 112 -44.74 2.72 13.09
N ILE A 113 -43.95 3.00 12.06
CA ILE A 113 -42.51 3.23 12.21
C ILE A 113 -42.26 4.66 12.72
N ILE A 114 -43.03 5.64 12.22
CA ILE A 114 -42.84 7.07 12.54
C ILE A 114 -43.07 7.35 14.03
N GLU A 115 -44.11 6.76 14.63
CA GLU A 115 -44.41 6.87 16.07
C GLU A 115 -43.28 6.31 16.97
N THR A 116 -42.48 5.36 16.46
CA THR A 116 -41.36 4.77 17.21
C THR A 116 -40.16 5.73 17.34
N TYR A 117 -40.04 6.71 16.44
CA TYR A 117 -38.94 7.69 16.43
C TYR A 117 -39.27 9.02 17.12
N GLN A 118 -40.51 9.21 17.60
CA GLN A 118 -40.91 10.41 18.35
C GLN A 118 -40.99 10.13 19.86
N GLN A 119 -39.84 10.15 20.54
CA GLN A 119 -39.76 10.31 22.00
C GLN A 119 -38.99 11.59 22.35
N PRO A 120 -39.41 12.33 23.40
CA PRO A 120 -38.84 13.64 23.73
C PRO A 120 -37.45 13.53 24.38
N GLU A 121 -36.65 14.59 24.22
CA GLU A 121 -35.31 14.67 24.82
C GLU A 121 -35.34 14.62 26.35
N GLN A 122 -34.33 13.96 26.94
CA GLN A 122 -34.09 14.04 28.38
C GLN A 122 -33.15 15.21 28.73
N PRO A 123 -33.42 15.97 29.80
CA PRO A 123 -32.65 17.17 30.13
C PRO A 123 -31.19 16.86 30.50
N LEU A 124 -30.27 17.60 29.88
CA LEU A 124 -28.82 17.48 30.08
C LEU A 124 -28.41 17.74 31.53
N ARG A 125 -28.08 16.68 32.27
CA ARG A 125 -27.60 16.77 33.65
C ARG A 125 -26.14 17.24 33.72
N GLN A 126 -25.93 18.56 33.81
CA GLN A 126 -24.60 19.15 34.00
C GLN A 126 -23.90 18.58 35.25
N VAL A 127 -22.66 18.10 35.09
CA VAL A 127 -21.79 17.67 36.19
C VAL A 127 -20.48 18.46 36.12
N SER A 128 -20.44 19.58 36.84
CA SER A 128 -19.26 20.43 36.97
C SER A 128 -18.21 19.77 37.88
N ARG A 129 -17.20 19.13 37.28
CA ARG A 129 -16.00 18.72 38.01
C ARG A 129 -15.11 19.94 38.27
N GLN A 130 -14.90 20.28 39.54
CA GLN A 130 -13.91 21.28 39.93
C GLN A 130 -12.49 20.80 39.58
N ILE A 131 -11.74 21.62 38.82
CA ILE A 131 -10.35 21.34 38.46
C ILE A 131 -9.46 22.06 39.47
N SER A 132 -8.92 21.32 40.44
CA SER A 132 -7.99 21.86 41.44
C SER A 132 -6.57 21.94 40.85
N LEU A 133 -6.27 23.06 40.18
CA LEU A 133 -4.93 23.37 39.69
C LEU A 133 -4.00 23.68 40.89
N LYS A 134 -2.85 23.00 40.95
CA LYS A 134 -1.77 23.42 41.84
C LYS A 134 -1.02 24.61 41.22
N PRO A 135 -0.61 25.62 42.00
CA PRO A 135 0.07 26.79 41.47
C PRO A 135 1.44 26.41 40.90
N VAL A 136 1.89 27.16 39.90
CA VAL A 136 3.26 27.07 39.39
C VAL A 136 4.17 27.95 40.26
N SER A 137 5.23 27.36 40.81
CA SER A 137 6.32 28.12 41.43
C SER A 137 7.40 28.33 40.38
N GLY A 138 7.67 29.59 40.03
CA GLY A 138 8.74 29.94 39.11
C GLY A 138 10.02 30.31 39.86
N GLU A 139 11.11 29.60 39.58
CA GLU A 139 12.47 30.04 39.92
C GLU A 139 13.27 30.20 38.63
N THR A 140 13.28 31.41 38.11
CA THR A 140 14.30 31.90 37.19
C THR A 140 15.63 31.94 37.94
N HIS A 141 16.75 31.49 37.35
CA HIS A 141 18.08 32.11 37.51
C HIS A 141 18.99 31.70 36.34
N GLN A 142 20.10 32.41 36.17
CA GLN A 142 20.89 32.48 34.92
C GLN A 142 22.24 31.73 34.99
N PRO A 143 23.00 31.59 33.87
CA PRO A 143 23.98 30.51 33.71
C PRO A 143 25.38 30.82 34.27
N THR A 144 26.14 29.77 34.54
CA THR A 144 27.59 29.83 34.78
C THR A 144 28.33 28.84 33.87
N SER A 145 29.09 29.38 32.91
CA SER A 145 30.08 28.63 32.15
C SER A 145 31.37 28.52 32.96
N HIS A 146 31.98 27.33 33.05
CA HIS A 146 33.43 27.21 33.30
C HIS A 146 34.01 25.96 32.62
N TYR A 147 35.33 25.95 32.45
CA TYR A 147 36.09 25.11 31.54
C TYR A 147 37.46 24.77 32.16
N ASN A 148 38.23 23.88 31.52
CA ASN A 148 39.66 23.59 31.76
C ASN A 148 39.99 22.59 32.91
N PRO A 149 41.24 22.03 33.00
CA PRO A 149 41.50 20.73 32.35
C PRO A 149 42.44 19.75 33.13
N SER A 150 42.77 18.63 32.45
CA SER A 150 44.02 17.85 32.53
C SER A 150 44.35 17.02 33.79
N GLY A 151 44.80 15.77 33.58
CA GLY A 151 45.34 14.90 34.63
C GLY A 151 45.67 13.47 34.18
N ALA A 152 46.90 13.24 33.71
CA ALA A 152 47.56 11.94 33.51
C ALA A 152 49.02 12.08 33.99
N PRO A 153 49.79 11.02 34.36
CA PRO A 153 50.32 10.06 33.36
C PRO A 153 50.74 8.64 33.89
N GLN A 154 51.48 7.89 33.05
CA GLN A 154 52.48 6.82 33.38
C GLN A 154 52.01 5.44 33.93
N GLN A 155 52.75 4.31 33.79
CA GLN A 155 53.65 3.78 32.71
C GLN A 155 54.11 2.32 33.01
N GLU A 156 54.52 1.53 32.00
CA GLU A 156 55.25 0.22 32.12
C GLU A 156 55.84 -0.23 30.74
N VAL A 157 56.86 -1.11 30.68
CA VAL A 157 57.59 -1.51 29.43
C VAL A 157 58.23 -2.94 29.44
N PHE A 158 57.76 -3.85 28.58
CA PHE A 158 58.47 -5.09 28.15
C PHE A 158 58.25 -5.34 26.64
N GLN A 159 59.19 -5.12 25.70
CA GLN A 159 60.51 -5.74 25.39
C GLN A 159 60.48 -6.89 24.34
N GLN A 160 61.50 -6.93 23.48
CA GLN A 160 61.78 -7.91 22.41
C GLN A 160 63.28 -8.27 22.37
N PRO A 161 63.66 -9.35 21.66
CA PRO A 161 64.70 -9.27 20.62
C PRO A 161 64.22 -9.90 19.29
N ALA A 162 64.46 -9.34 18.09
CA ALA A 162 65.73 -8.99 17.41
C ALA A 162 66.50 -10.24 16.91
N THR A 163 67.08 -10.30 15.70
CA THR A 163 67.39 -9.26 14.67
C THR A 163 66.67 -9.61 13.31
N ARG A 164 67.09 -9.37 12.04
CA ARG A 164 68.34 -8.91 11.38
C ARG A 164 68.06 -8.35 9.95
N GLN A 165 69.14 -7.99 9.23
CA GLN A 165 69.21 -7.40 7.87
C GLN A 165 70.59 -7.79 7.24
N PRO A 166 71.02 -7.37 6.01
CA PRO A 166 70.69 -6.20 5.17
C PRO A 166 70.00 -6.63 3.82
N ALA A 167 70.07 -6.01 2.62
CA ALA A 167 70.91 -4.95 2.03
C ALA A 167 70.28 -4.23 0.81
N ALA A 168 71.07 -3.39 0.13
CA ALA A 168 70.79 -2.60 -1.10
C ALA A 168 72.13 -2.49 -1.93
N PRO A 169 72.35 -1.70 -3.03
CA PRO A 169 71.64 -0.46 -3.43
C PRO A 169 71.54 -0.09 -4.96
N GLN A 170 70.94 1.10 -5.20
CA GLN A 170 71.24 2.12 -6.25
C GLN A 170 70.61 2.11 -7.67
N HIS A 171 70.45 3.36 -8.16
CA HIS A 171 69.92 3.92 -9.43
C HIS A 171 71.12 4.43 -10.30
N PRO A 172 71.03 4.83 -11.62
CA PRO A 172 70.08 5.85 -12.14
C PRO A 172 69.73 5.95 -13.67
N ALA A 173 68.73 6.81 -13.94
CA ALA A 173 68.55 7.71 -15.13
C ALA A 173 68.33 7.16 -16.58
N PRO A 174 67.75 7.97 -17.52
CA PRO A 174 67.26 7.52 -18.84
C PRO A 174 67.89 8.21 -20.08
N GLN A 175 67.40 7.90 -21.31
CA GLN A 175 66.95 8.78 -22.43
C GLN A 175 66.82 7.92 -23.77
N PRO A 176 66.81 8.40 -25.06
CA PRO A 176 65.62 8.19 -25.92
C PRO A 176 65.82 7.80 -27.42
N VAL A 177 64.86 7.13 -28.09
CA VAL A 177 64.83 7.11 -29.59
C VAL A 177 63.45 6.92 -30.26
N ALA A 178 63.11 7.91 -31.10
CA ALA A 178 62.48 7.87 -32.45
C ALA A 178 61.13 7.14 -32.74
N PRO A 179 60.35 7.59 -33.77
CA PRO A 179 58.99 7.09 -34.06
C PRO A 179 58.87 6.19 -35.31
N HIS A 180 57.73 5.51 -35.44
CA HIS A 180 57.23 4.95 -36.70
C HIS A 180 55.83 5.47 -37.05
N GLN A 181 55.51 5.43 -38.35
CA GLN A 181 54.43 6.21 -38.97
C GLN A 181 53.10 5.45 -39.01
N ALA A 182 51.99 6.20 -39.02
CA ALA A 182 50.65 5.65 -39.19
C ALA A 182 50.23 5.62 -40.67
N THR A 183 49.64 4.50 -41.11
CA THR A 183 48.90 4.38 -42.37
C THR A 183 47.40 4.32 -42.07
N PRO A 184 46.57 5.25 -42.61
CA PRO A 184 45.13 5.23 -42.37
C PRO A 184 44.45 4.15 -43.22
N GLN A 185 43.68 3.26 -42.59
CA GLN A 185 42.70 2.42 -43.28
C GLN A 185 41.34 3.16 -43.34
N PRO A 186 40.55 2.99 -44.41
CA PRO A 186 39.25 3.66 -44.53
C PRO A 186 38.23 3.05 -43.56
N VAL A 187 37.69 3.88 -42.68
CA VAL A 187 36.64 3.47 -41.73
C VAL A 187 35.29 3.39 -42.46
N ALA A 188 34.69 2.19 -42.49
CA ALA A 188 33.33 2.01 -42.97
C ALA A 188 32.34 2.69 -42.01
N SER A 189 31.48 3.56 -42.53
CA SER A 189 30.53 4.35 -41.73
C SER A 189 29.39 3.49 -41.18
N GLN A 190 29.41 3.22 -39.88
CA GLN A 190 28.24 2.70 -39.15
C GLN A 190 27.20 3.82 -38.98
N PRO A 191 25.89 3.52 -39.08
CA PRO A 191 24.84 4.50 -38.81
C PRO A 191 24.78 4.83 -37.32
N THR A 192 25.07 6.07 -36.95
CA THR A 192 24.98 6.53 -35.57
C THR A 192 23.53 6.73 -35.16
N THR A 193 23.06 5.96 -34.17
CA THR A 193 21.79 6.18 -33.48
C THR A 193 21.90 7.39 -32.54
N GLY A 194 22.02 8.58 -33.13
CA GLY A 194 22.03 9.85 -32.41
C GLY A 194 20.64 10.22 -31.91
N ILE A 195 20.59 11.01 -30.83
CA ILE A 195 19.37 11.70 -30.41
C ILE A 195 18.96 12.66 -31.55
N PRO A 196 17.70 12.66 -32.01
CA PRO A 196 17.27 13.55 -33.09
C PRO A 196 17.30 15.01 -32.62
N THR A 197 18.37 15.72 -32.96
CA THR A 197 18.53 17.15 -32.67
C THR A 197 17.81 18.01 -33.70
N PHE A 198 17.06 19.00 -33.23
CA PHE A 198 16.46 20.01 -34.12
C PHE A 198 17.58 20.89 -34.69
N ASN A 199 17.69 20.99 -36.02
CA ASN A 199 18.88 21.52 -36.71
C ASN A 199 18.95 23.06 -36.76
N ASN A 200 18.87 23.72 -35.60
CA ASN A 200 19.26 25.12 -35.43
C ASN A 200 20.74 25.20 -35.04
N GLN A 201 21.62 25.25 -36.04
CA GLN A 201 23.07 25.24 -35.82
C GLN A 201 23.57 26.57 -35.23
N PHE A 202 24.40 26.48 -34.19
CA PHE A 202 25.82 26.84 -34.31
C PHE A 202 26.64 26.11 -33.23
N GLN A 203 27.91 25.84 -33.51
CA GLN A 203 28.72 24.86 -32.80
C GLN A 203 29.64 25.51 -31.76
N ASN A 204 29.47 25.16 -30.48
CA ASN A 204 30.42 25.49 -29.41
C ASN A 204 30.85 24.18 -28.71
N PRO A 205 32.04 23.63 -28.99
CA PRO A 205 32.49 22.36 -28.43
C PRO A 205 33.11 22.56 -27.04
N GLN A 206 32.32 22.50 -25.97
CA GLN A 206 32.84 22.57 -24.60
C GLN A 206 32.22 21.56 -23.63
N PHE A 207 33.12 20.94 -22.85
CA PHE A 207 32.88 20.10 -21.68
C PHE A 207 31.92 18.91 -21.84
N ASN A 208 32.46 17.85 -22.44
CA ASN A 208 32.12 16.49 -22.04
C ASN A 208 32.69 16.17 -20.64
N ALA A 209 32.22 16.92 -19.63
CA ALA A 209 32.35 16.50 -18.25
C ALA A 209 31.31 15.39 -18.03
N ALA A 210 31.77 14.15 -17.99
CA ALA A 210 30.92 13.03 -17.60
C ALA A 210 30.56 13.16 -16.11
N VAL A 211 29.54 13.97 -15.82
CA VAL A 211 28.92 14.00 -14.50
C VAL A 211 28.38 12.60 -14.27
N GLU A 212 28.99 11.88 -13.32
CA GLU A 212 28.57 10.55 -12.91
C GLU A 212 27.26 10.68 -12.13
N GLN A 213 26.16 10.80 -12.88
CA GLN A 213 24.83 11.00 -12.33
C GLN A 213 24.51 9.80 -11.43
N PRO A 214 24.10 10.03 -10.17
CA PRO A 214 23.78 8.94 -9.26
C PRO A 214 22.67 8.10 -9.90
N ALA A 215 22.97 6.82 -10.15
CA ALA A 215 22.17 5.95 -11.01
C ALA A 215 20.69 5.98 -10.60
N GLN A 216 19.84 6.61 -11.41
CA GLN A 216 18.42 6.75 -11.11
C GLN A 216 17.75 5.38 -11.24
N HIS A 217 17.57 4.72 -10.11
CA HIS A 217 16.96 3.40 -10.04
C HIS A 217 15.43 3.51 -10.20
N PHE A 218 14.99 3.68 -11.45
CA PHE A 218 13.58 3.63 -11.79
C PHE A 218 13.03 2.22 -11.50
N PRO A 219 11.81 2.10 -10.92
CA PRO A 219 11.20 0.80 -10.68
C PRO A 219 10.97 0.09 -12.01
N THR A 220 11.49 -1.14 -12.12
CA THR A 220 11.26 -2.01 -13.29
C THR A 220 9.86 -2.61 -13.20
N ILE A 221 9.04 -2.41 -14.22
CA ILE A 221 7.63 -2.77 -14.26
C ILE A 221 7.45 -3.93 -15.25
N GLN A 222 6.86 -5.03 -14.78
CA GLN A 222 6.44 -6.15 -15.63
C GLN A 222 5.18 -5.75 -16.42
N TRP A 223 5.19 -5.91 -17.74
CA TRP A 223 4.03 -5.62 -18.60
C TRP A 223 3.37 -6.89 -19.13
N VAL A 224 2.06 -7.00 -18.93
CA VAL A 224 1.18 -8.00 -19.54
C VAL A 224 0.45 -7.37 -20.71
N ALA A 225 0.92 -7.67 -21.93
CA ALA A 225 0.25 -7.32 -23.17
C ALA A 225 -1.07 -8.10 -23.34
N ARG A 226 -2.03 -7.56 -24.10
CA ARG A 226 -3.40 -8.10 -24.26
C ARG A 226 -3.37 -9.53 -24.79
N ASN A 227 -2.48 -9.82 -25.74
CA ASN A 227 -2.28 -11.16 -26.30
C ASN A 227 -1.66 -12.18 -25.32
N LYS A 228 -1.08 -11.75 -24.20
CA LYS A 228 -0.51 -12.62 -23.15
C LYS A 228 -1.41 -12.77 -21.92
N GLN A 229 -2.57 -12.10 -21.86
CA GLN A 229 -3.46 -12.16 -20.69
C GLN A 229 -3.90 -13.60 -20.35
N ALA A 230 -4.18 -14.45 -21.34
CA ALA A 230 -4.57 -15.84 -21.11
C ALA A 230 -3.44 -16.70 -20.50
N GLU A 231 -2.22 -16.58 -21.02
CA GLU A 231 -1.02 -17.23 -20.44
C GLU A 231 -0.78 -16.75 -19.00
N TYR A 232 -0.94 -15.44 -18.76
CA TYR A 232 -0.78 -14.80 -17.48
C TYR A 232 -1.82 -15.28 -16.45
N ILE A 233 -3.11 -15.39 -16.82
CA ILE A 233 -4.15 -15.98 -15.96
C ILE A 233 -3.80 -17.41 -15.55
N ALA A 234 -3.21 -18.20 -16.46
CA ALA A 234 -2.75 -19.56 -16.16
C ALA A 234 -1.47 -19.61 -15.30
N ASN A 235 -0.63 -18.55 -15.32
CA ASN A 235 0.71 -18.53 -14.73
C ASN A 235 0.94 -17.43 -13.67
N PHE A 236 -0.10 -16.76 -13.16
CA PHE A 236 0.04 -15.61 -12.26
C PHE A 236 0.83 -15.89 -10.97
N GLN A 237 0.87 -17.15 -10.52
CA GLN A 237 1.68 -17.58 -9.36
C GLN A 237 3.08 -18.11 -9.72
N ASN A 238 3.40 -18.29 -11.00
CA ASN A 238 4.64 -18.90 -11.48
C ASN A 238 5.76 -17.84 -11.63
N PRO A 239 6.78 -17.79 -10.74
CA PRO A 239 7.78 -16.73 -10.79
C PRO A 239 8.65 -16.78 -12.05
N GLY A 240 8.83 -17.97 -12.65
CA GLY A 240 9.58 -18.13 -13.89
C GLY A 240 8.87 -17.45 -15.07
N TYR A 241 7.56 -17.62 -15.18
CA TYR A 241 6.75 -16.92 -16.18
C TYR A 241 6.75 -15.41 -15.94
N LEU A 242 6.48 -14.97 -14.70
CA LEU A 242 6.45 -13.54 -14.36
C LEU A 242 7.76 -12.81 -14.68
N ASN A 243 8.91 -13.46 -14.44
CA ASN A 243 10.22 -12.90 -14.74
C ASN A 243 10.56 -12.90 -16.25
N SER A 244 9.78 -13.59 -17.09
CA SER A 244 9.89 -13.58 -18.55
C SER A 244 9.00 -12.53 -19.24
N LEU A 245 8.15 -11.83 -18.48
CA LEU A 245 7.32 -10.75 -19.00
C LEU A 245 8.18 -9.57 -19.48
N PRO A 246 7.78 -8.87 -20.56
CA PRO A 246 8.41 -7.62 -20.98
C PRO A 246 8.56 -6.63 -19.82
N LEU A 247 9.70 -5.94 -19.78
CA LEU A 247 10.06 -4.99 -18.74
C LEU A 247 10.16 -3.59 -19.32
N PHE A 248 9.62 -2.61 -18.61
CA PHE A 248 9.84 -1.19 -18.89
C PHE A 248 10.05 -0.41 -17.59
N GLN A 249 10.42 0.87 -17.69
CA GLN A 249 10.60 1.77 -16.57
C GLN A 249 9.74 3.01 -16.77
N LEU A 250 9.13 3.51 -15.69
CA LEU A 250 8.33 4.73 -15.70
C LEU A 250 8.93 5.73 -14.71
N PRO A 251 9.45 6.89 -15.16
CA PRO A 251 10.09 7.87 -14.29
C PRO A 251 9.09 8.51 -13.33
N ASN A 252 9.58 9.01 -12.19
CA ASN A 252 8.80 9.64 -11.12
C ASN A 252 7.79 8.73 -10.38
N LEU A 253 7.73 7.43 -10.70
CA LEU A 253 6.92 6.47 -9.96
C LEU A 253 7.55 6.17 -8.58
N PRO A 254 6.80 6.18 -7.46
CA PRO A 254 7.34 5.88 -6.13
C PRO A 254 7.95 4.47 -6.03
N SER A 255 8.77 4.22 -5.01
CA SER A 255 9.30 2.88 -4.75
C SER A 255 8.18 1.93 -4.30
N GLY A 256 7.95 0.85 -5.05
CA GLY A 256 6.87 -0.11 -4.82
C GLY A 256 6.94 -1.31 -5.76
N TYR A 257 5.98 -2.23 -5.66
CA TYR A 257 5.86 -3.38 -6.55
C TYR A 257 4.75 -3.14 -7.57
N TYR A 258 5.14 -2.99 -8.83
CA TYR A 258 4.24 -2.60 -9.92
C TYR A 258 4.17 -3.67 -11.01
N ARG A 259 2.97 -3.78 -11.59
CA ARG A 259 2.72 -4.50 -12.83
C ARG A 259 1.85 -3.61 -13.71
N ALA A 260 2.02 -3.76 -15.01
CA ALA A 260 1.25 -3.02 -15.99
C ALA A 260 0.47 -3.97 -16.88
N PHE A 261 -0.69 -3.51 -17.32
CA PHE A 261 -1.67 -4.31 -18.06
C PHE A 261 -2.16 -3.48 -19.25
N GLU A 262 -2.18 -4.09 -20.43
CA GLU A 262 -2.82 -3.49 -21.60
C GLU A 262 -4.35 -3.53 -21.45
N SER A 263 -5.02 -2.39 -21.58
CA SER A 263 -6.47 -2.25 -21.40
C SER A 263 -7.26 -2.69 -22.63
N GLY A 264 -8.46 -3.24 -22.41
CA GLY A 264 -9.39 -3.58 -23.48
C GLY A 264 -10.28 -2.39 -23.85
N GLU A 265 -11.47 -2.69 -24.37
CA GLU A 265 -12.57 -1.73 -24.56
C GLU A 265 -13.24 -1.31 -23.23
N ASP A 266 -12.74 -1.80 -22.09
CA ASP A 266 -13.25 -1.57 -20.75
C ASP A 266 -12.70 -0.29 -20.07
N PHE A 267 -11.80 0.41 -20.75
CA PHE A 267 -11.19 1.70 -20.37
C PHE A 267 -11.36 2.73 -21.50
N THR A 268 -11.42 4.02 -21.16
CA THR A 268 -11.65 5.15 -22.08
C THR A 268 -10.67 5.23 -23.26
N TYR A 269 -9.47 4.68 -23.12
CA TYR A 269 -8.41 4.68 -24.13
C TYR A 269 -7.96 3.23 -24.39
N PRO A 270 -8.60 2.49 -25.31
CA PRO A 270 -8.27 1.08 -25.55
C PRO A 270 -6.82 0.87 -26.01
N GLY A 271 -6.19 -0.22 -25.57
CA GLY A 271 -4.76 -0.50 -25.81
C GLY A 271 -3.79 0.35 -24.99
N SER A 272 -4.27 1.11 -24.00
CA SER A 272 -3.40 1.84 -23.07
C SER A 272 -2.79 0.92 -22.02
N ILE A 273 -1.62 1.29 -21.51
CA ILE A 273 -0.91 0.55 -20.47
C ILE A 273 -1.31 1.11 -19.10
N LEU A 274 -2.17 0.39 -18.37
CA LEU A 274 -2.57 0.69 -16.99
C LEU A 274 -1.49 0.20 -16.03
N VAL A 275 -0.93 1.09 -15.21
CA VAL A 275 0.15 0.76 -14.25
C VAL A 275 -0.42 0.74 -12.83
N GLY A 276 -0.43 -0.43 -12.19
CA GLY A 276 -0.99 -0.64 -10.86
C GLY A 276 0.03 -1.16 -9.84
N THR A 277 -0.28 -0.96 -8.55
CA THR A 277 0.48 -1.51 -7.41
C THR A 277 -0.33 -2.57 -6.67
N PHE A 278 0.32 -3.66 -6.24
CA PHE A 278 -0.38 -4.86 -5.74
C PHE A 278 -1.01 -4.67 -4.36
N ILE A 279 -2.32 -4.85 -4.27
CA ILE A 279 -3.08 -4.79 -3.02
C ILE A 279 -3.14 -6.17 -2.36
N ARG A 280 -2.52 -6.28 -1.18
CA ARG A 280 -2.40 -7.53 -0.41
C ARG A 280 -3.57 -7.80 0.53
N ASN A 281 -4.47 -6.83 0.70
CA ASN A 281 -5.47 -6.82 1.75
C ASN A 281 -6.75 -6.16 1.25
N TRP A 282 -7.86 -6.91 1.26
CA TRP A 282 -9.17 -6.46 0.79
C TRP A 282 -9.68 -5.20 1.49
N TYR A 283 -9.25 -4.96 2.74
CA TYR A 283 -9.60 -3.76 3.51
C TYR A 283 -8.81 -2.50 3.11
N ASP A 284 -7.78 -2.61 2.27
CA ASP A 284 -7.01 -1.47 1.73
C ASP A 284 -7.60 -0.96 0.39
N ILE A 285 -8.59 -1.70 -0.16
CA ILE A 285 -9.37 -1.29 -1.33
C ILE A 285 -10.33 -0.16 -0.90
N LYS A 286 -10.30 0.95 -1.63
CA LYS A 286 -11.07 2.17 -1.36
C LYS A 286 -12.27 2.25 -2.29
N ASP A 287 -13.40 2.68 -1.73
CA ASP A 287 -14.63 2.91 -2.49
C ASP A 287 -14.47 4.06 -3.49
N GLY A 288 -15.08 3.92 -4.67
CA GLY A 288 -15.06 4.94 -5.73
C GLY A 288 -13.69 5.12 -6.42
N MET A 289 -12.70 4.28 -6.13
CA MET A 289 -11.39 4.30 -6.77
C MET A 289 -11.28 3.21 -7.85
N GLN A 290 -10.39 3.43 -8.83
CA GLN A 290 -10.20 2.57 -10.00
C GLN A 290 -9.08 1.55 -9.80
N TYR A 291 -9.35 0.28 -10.13
CA TYR A 291 -8.44 -0.85 -9.95
C TYR A 291 -8.45 -1.77 -11.18
N VAL A 292 -7.35 -2.50 -11.38
CA VAL A 292 -7.32 -3.68 -12.26
C VAL A 292 -7.48 -4.94 -11.40
N PHE A 293 -8.42 -5.79 -11.79
CA PHE A 293 -8.76 -7.05 -11.14
C PHE A 293 -8.36 -8.23 -12.03
N LEU A 294 -7.73 -9.25 -11.43
CA LEU A 294 -7.59 -10.56 -12.06
C LEU A 294 -8.65 -11.48 -11.45
N LEU A 295 -9.62 -11.91 -12.24
CA LEU A 295 -10.78 -12.71 -11.83
C LEU A 295 -10.76 -14.09 -12.46
N ARG A 296 -11.14 -15.12 -11.68
CA ARG A 296 -11.19 -16.52 -12.14
C ARG A 296 -12.06 -16.72 -13.37
N ASN A 297 -13.23 -16.08 -13.40
CA ASN A 297 -14.27 -16.33 -14.41
C ASN A 297 -14.34 -15.25 -15.49
N HIS A 298 -13.83 -14.04 -15.22
CA HIS A 298 -13.90 -12.88 -16.13
C HIS A 298 -12.53 -12.46 -16.70
N GLY A 299 -11.43 -13.11 -16.32
CA GLY A 299 -10.09 -12.75 -16.75
C GLY A 299 -9.62 -11.44 -16.12
N LEU A 300 -8.95 -10.59 -16.90
CA LEU A 300 -8.45 -9.29 -16.44
C LEU A 300 -9.41 -8.16 -16.83
N ILE A 301 -9.84 -7.35 -15.86
CA ILE A 301 -10.75 -6.22 -16.08
C ILE A 301 -10.32 -4.97 -15.29
N TYR A 302 -10.62 -3.79 -15.80
CA TYR A 302 -10.46 -2.50 -15.15
C TYR A 302 -11.84 -1.94 -14.72
N ARG A 303 -12.02 -1.65 -13.44
CA ARG A 303 -13.31 -1.16 -12.89
C ARG A 303 -13.12 -0.20 -11.72
N THR A 304 -14.11 0.65 -11.50
CA THR A 304 -14.34 1.34 -10.22
C THR A 304 -14.94 0.34 -9.23
N VAL A 305 -14.62 0.44 -7.94
CA VAL A 305 -15.04 -0.56 -6.92
C VAL A 305 -15.75 0.05 -5.72
N PHE A 306 -16.71 -0.70 -5.17
CA PHE A 306 -17.31 -0.49 -3.86
C PHE A 306 -17.16 -1.76 -2.99
N ASN A 307 -16.57 -1.59 -1.81
CA ASN A 307 -15.97 -2.64 -0.98
C ASN A 307 -16.96 -3.20 0.06
N GLN A 308 -17.91 -4.02 -0.41
CA GLN A 308 -18.93 -4.64 0.43
C GLN A 308 -18.46 -5.91 1.19
N VAL A 309 -17.14 -6.10 1.30
CA VAL A 309 -16.51 -7.27 1.95
C VAL A 309 -16.92 -7.44 3.40
N LYS A 310 -17.10 -6.35 4.15
CA LYS A 310 -17.42 -6.38 5.59
C LYS A 310 -18.88 -6.73 5.89
N THR A 311 -19.77 -6.63 4.91
CA THR A 311 -21.23 -6.76 5.07
C THR A 311 -21.79 -7.95 4.30
N VAL A 312 -21.35 -8.15 3.06
CA VAL A 312 -21.88 -9.16 2.13
C VAL A 312 -20.79 -10.13 1.64
N GLY A 313 -19.51 -9.74 1.70
CA GLY A 313 -18.38 -10.58 1.25
C GLY A 313 -18.04 -10.46 -0.24
N ILE A 314 -18.62 -9.46 -0.93
CA ILE A 314 -18.42 -9.18 -2.35
C ILE A 314 -17.70 -7.85 -2.58
N LEU A 315 -17.15 -7.69 -3.78
CA LEU A 315 -16.81 -6.40 -4.37
C LEU A 315 -17.85 -6.09 -5.45
N LEU A 316 -18.48 -4.90 -5.39
CA LEU A 316 -19.30 -4.39 -6.47
C LEU A 316 -18.40 -3.61 -7.42
N LEU A 317 -18.36 -4.01 -8.70
CA LEU A 317 -17.50 -3.43 -9.72
C LEU A 317 -18.34 -2.68 -10.76
N THR A 318 -18.07 -1.39 -10.95
CA THR A 318 -18.82 -0.49 -11.84
C THR A 318 -17.91 0.10 -12.92
N SER A 319 -18.52 0.67 -13.96
CA SER A 319 -17.82 1.32 -15.07
C SER A 319 -18.38 2.72 -15.31
N ASP A 320 -17.55 3.61 -15.85
CA ASP A 320 -17.94 4.95 -16.26
C ASP A 320 -18.69 4.94 -17.62
N ASN A 321 -18.72 3.80 -18.34
CA ASN A 321 -19.59 3.59 -19.51
C ASN A 321 -20.91 2.91 -19.08
N ALA A 322 -22.04 3.59 -19.31
CA ALA A 322 -23.39 3.10 -19.00
C ALA A 322 -23.84 1.86 -19.80
N GLU A 323 -23.17 1.50 -20.90
CA GLU A 323 -23.43 0.25 -21.63
C GLU A 323 -22.90 -0.98 -20.87
N ILE A 324 -22.03 -0.78 -19.88
CA ILE A 324 -21.35 -1.85 -19.15
C ILE A 324 -22.07 -2.07 -17.81
N ALA A 325 -22.74 -3.22 -17.68
CA ALA A 325 -23.41 -3.62 -16.45
C ALA A 325 -22.44 -3.75 -15.25
N GLU A 326 -22.94 -3.44 -14.06
CA GLU A 326 -22.23 -3.66 -12.81
C GLU A 326 -22.04 -5.17 -12.53
N LEU A 327 -20.93 -5.53 -11.89
CA LEU A 327 -20.59 -6.91 -11.56
C LEU A 327 -20.39 -7.09 -10.06
N GLU A 328 -21.23 -7.93 -9.44
CA GLU A 328 -21.02 -8.42 -8.08
C GLU A 328 -20.02 -9.58 -8.11
N ILE A 329 -18.83 -9.39 -7.53
CA ILE A 329 -17.76 -10.39 -7.53
C ILE A 329 -17.52 -10.90 -6.10
N PRO A 330 -17.80 -12.19 -5.81
CA PRO A 330 -17.41 -12.84 -4.56
C PRO A 330 -15.89 -12.85 -4.39
N LEU A 331 -15.40 -12.56 -3.17
CA LEU A 331 -13.94 -12.52 -2.89
C LEU A 331 -13.18 -13.79 -3.32
N GLN A 332 -13.83 -14.95 -3.26
CA GLN A 332 -13.24 -16.24 -3.63
C GLN A 332 -12.83 -16.34 -5.10
N ASP A 333 -13.39 -15.50 -5.99
CA ASP A 333 -13.12 -15.48 -7.43
C ASP A 333 -12.12 -14.39 -7.84
N VAL A 334 -11.67 -13.55 -6.90
CA VAL A 334 -10.63 -12.54 -7.14
C VAL A 334 -9.25 -13.15 -6.86
N LEU A 335 -8.37 -13.14 -7.86
CA LEU A 335 -7.03 -13.73 -7.82
C LEU A 335 -5.96 -12.68 -7.49
N GLU A 336 -6.09 -11.46 -8.04
CA GLU A 336 -5.23 -10.31 -7.76
C GLU A 336 -6.01 -8.99 -7.83
N VAL A 337 -5.54 -7.96 -7.12
CA VAL A 337 -6.05 -6.58 -7.21
C VAL A 337 -4.88 -5.60 -7.30
N TRP A 338 -4.98 -4.63 -8.20
CA TRP A 338 -3.94 -3.64 -8.48
C TRP A 338 -4.53 -2.22 -8.45
N GLU A 339 -4.10 -1.39 -7.49
CA GLU A 339 -4.51 0.02 -7.41
C GLU A 339 -3.80 0.81 -8.52
N VAL A 340 -4.56 1.38 -9.46
CA VAL A 340 -3.99 2.11 -10.60
C VAL A 340 -3.32 3.39 -10.09
N LYS A 341 -2.08 3.63 -10.53
CA LYS A 341 -1.25 4.80 -10.16
C LYS A 341 -0.87 5.68 -11.33
N ALA A 342 -0.82 5.12 -12.53
CA ALA A 342 -0.64 5.84 -13.77
C ALA A 342 -1.27 5.04 -14.92
N PHE A 343 -1.51 5.70 -16.05
CA PHE A 343 -1.72 5.03 -17.32
C PHE A 343 -0.85 5.69 -18.39
N VAL A 344 -0.49 4.94 -19.42
CA VAL A 344 0.23 5.45 -20.59
C VAL A 344 -0.61 5.12 -21.82
N SER A 345 -1.05 6.13 -22.54
CA SER A 345 -1.74 5.96 -23.82
C SER A 345 -0.90 6.48 -24.98
N VAL A 346 -1.01 5.80 -26.13
CA VAL A 346 -0.53 6.32 -27.43
C VAL A 346 -1.66 7.10 -28.13
N GLN A 347 -2.91 6.91 -27.71
CA GLN A 347 -4.05 7.68 -28.19
C GLN A 347 -4.06 9.06 -27.54
N MET A 348 -3.95 10.11 -28.34
CA MET A 348 -4.12 11.47 -27.85
C MET A 348 -5.58 11.71 -27.42
N PRO A 349 -5.84 12.33 -26.26
CA PRO A 349 -7.20 12.66 -25.85
C PRO A 349 -7.80 13.67 -26.83
N VAL A 350 -9.04 13.42 -27.27
CA VAL A 350 -9.81 14.41 -28.02
C VAL A 350 -10.07 15.61 -27.10
N PRO A 351 -9.79 16.86 -27.53
CA PRO A 351 -10.08 18.02 -26.71
C PRO A 351 -11.57 18.09 -26.38
N GLN A 352 -11.92 17.90 -25.10
CA GLN A 352 -13.31 18.08 -24.68
C GLN A 352 -13.69 19.56 -24.77
N PRO A 353 -14.94 19.89 -25.17
CA PRO A 353 -15.42 21.26 -25.13
C PRO A 353 -15.33 21.78 -23.70
N SER A 354 -14.90 23.02 -23.50
CA SER A 354 -14.84 23.59 -22.15
C SER A 354 -16.24 23.62 -21.53
N LEU A 355 -16.33 23.33 -20.23
CA LEU A 355 -17.60 23.40 -19.48
C LEU A 355 -18.26 24.78 -19.62
N GLU A 356 -17.44 25.82 -19.74
CA GLU A 356 -17.83 27.20 -20.01
C GLU A 356 -18.50 27.39 -21.38
N ARG A 357 -18.03 26.68 -22.43
CA ARG A 357 -18.69 26.65 -23.74
C ARG A 357 -19.99 25.84 -23.72
N VAL A 358 -20.05 24.77 -22.92
CA VAL A 358 -21.28 23.99 -22.72
C VAL A 358 -22.33 24.81 -21.95
N ALA A 359 -21.92 25.55 -20.91
CA ALA A 359 -22.79 26.47 -20.18
C ALA A 359 -23.36 27.56 -21.10
N GLN A 360 -22.51 28.22 -21.90
CA GLN A 360 -22.95 29.21 -22.91
C GLN A 360 -24.01 28.64 -23.86
N LEU A 361 -23.81 27.42 -24.37
CA LEU A 361 -24.78 26.77 -25.27
C LEU A 361 -26.09 26.40 -24.55
N VAL A 362 -26.05 26.06 -23.26
CA VAL A 362 -27.25 25.79 -22.45
C VAL A 362 -28.02 27.08 -22.13
N ASP A 363 -27.32 28.18 -21.86
CA ASP A 363 -27.93 29.50 -21.64
C ASP A 363 -28.56 30.05 -22.94
N GLU A 364 -27.87 29.88 -24.07
CA GLU A 364 -28.36 30.24 -25.42
C GLU A 364 -29.63 29.45 -25.78
N LEU A 365 -29.64 28.12 -25.55
CA LEU A 365 -30.82 27.26 -25.70
C LEU A 365 -31.97 27.65 -24.76
N GLN A 366 -31.68 28.00 -23.50
CA GLN A 366 -32.71 28.50 -22.57
C GLN A 366 -33.32 29.81 -23.08
N MET A 367 -32.51 30.69 -23.68
CA MET A 367 -32.99 31.95 -24.22
C MET A 367 -33.88 31.73 -25.46
N GLU A 368 -33.49 30.87 -26.41
CA GLU A 368 -34.37 30.48 -27.54
C GLU A 368 -35.68 29.84 -27.07
N LEU A 369 -35.61 28.87 -26.14
CA LEU A 369 -36.79 28.22 -25.57
C LEU A 369 -37.70 29.17 -24.79
N SER A 370 -37.16 30.28 -24.28
CA SER A 370 -37.96 31.35 -23.66
C SER A 370 -38.69 32.22 -24.69
N GLN A 371 -38.08 32.47 -25.85
CA GLN A 371 -38.71 33.24 -26.94
C GLN A 371 -39.82 32.44 -27.63
N TYR A 372 -39.64 31.14 -27.84
CA TYR A 372 -40.67 30.22 -28.37
C TYR A 372 -41.81 29.92 -27.38
N ARG A 373 -41.86 30.59 -26.22
CA ARG A 373 -42.88 30.41 -25.18
C ARG A 373 -43.83 31.61 -25.01
N GLN A 374 -43.70 32.62 -25.88
CA GLN A 374 -44.60 33.78 -26.00
C GLN A 374 -45.45 33.68 -27.28
#